data_AF-A0A1W7R7S0-F1
#
_entry.id   AF-A0A1W7R7S0-F1
#
_cell.length_a   1.000
_cell.length_b   1.000
_cell.length_c   1.000
_cell.angle_alpha   90.00
_cell.angle_beta   90.00
_cell.angle_gamma   90.00
#
_symmetry.space_group_name_H-M   'P 1'
#
loop_
_entity.id
_entity.type
_entity.pdbx_description
1 polymer ?
#
loop_
_entity_poly.entity_id
_entity_poly.type
_entity_poly.pdbx_seq_one_letter_code
_entity_poly.pdbx_strand_id
1 'polypeptide(L)'
;MAIYSRASLVAFIFLAMAGTESLAQFHGSLAPDNSFNLGGSHRIAGNNNENLQASLGLGGNTNGGPVTGDWNVDYNRGLNSAGIFGSHTAPGPQNTVGARGNLNLFNGQKDRLDVSAFGSQSTNNIKQFGTGLHFNGHSASVTKTNQPGVASQTRFDGSANLFKSSTNQFGANAFKSQTKWADGPSVGSHGAGLNWNHARGHGASVAFERTPALKQTNLSATGRANIWQSRDRQTSLDAFGSASRTWVGPMRGKTNYNAGFGLSHRF
;
A
#
# COMPACT_ATOMS: atom_id res chain seq x y z
N MET A 1 -24.81 -23.06 29.04
CA MET A 1 -23.91 -23.69 28.06
C MET A 1 -22.87 -22.65 27.67
N ALA A 2 -21.72 -22.66 28.33
CA ALA A 2 -20.62 -21.73 28.08
C ALA A 2 -19.35 -22.56 27.94
N ILE A 3 -18.63 -22.43 26.82
CA ILE A 3 -17.18 -22.62 26.74
C ILE A 3 -16.63 -21.60 25.74
N TYR A 4 -15.70 -20.80 26.24
CA TYR A 4 -14.88 -19.79 25.56
C TYR A 4 -13.90 -20.42 24.56
N SER A 5 -13.53 -19.66 23.52
CA SER A 5 -12.17 -19.70 22.98
C SER A 5 -11.80 -18.32 22.42
N ARG A 6 -10.98 -17.61 23.19
CA ARG A 6 -10.31 -16.36 22.79
C ARG A 6 -9.11 -16.76 21.93
N ALA A 7 -9.04 -16.28 20.69
CA ALA A 7 -7.82 -16.38 19.90
C ALA A 7 -6.89 -15.20 20.26
N SER A 8 -5.82 -15.51 20.98
CA SER A 8 -4.78 -14.57 21.38
C SER A 8 -3.89 -14.23 20.18
N LEU A 9 -3.77 -12.94 19.83
CA LEU A 9 -2.69 -12.44 18.99
C LEU A 9 -1.41 -12.49 19.84
N VAL A 10 -0.47 -13.36 19.49
CA VAL A 10 0.85 -13.40 20.15
C VAL A 10 1.85 -12.74 19.21
N ALA A 11 2.29 -11.54 19.60
CA ALA A 11 3.39 -10.83 18.94
C ALA A 11 4.66 -11.03 19.76
N PHE A 12 5.71 -11.60 19.15
CA PHE A 12 7.03 -11.68 19.76
C PHE A 12 7.94 -10.65 19.09
N ILE A 13 8.50 -9.74 19.88
CA ILE A 13 9.55 -8.82 19.43
C ILE A 13 10.82 -9.21 20.17
N PHE A 14 11.80 -9.73 19.43
CA PHE A 14 13.14 -9.98 19.98
C PHE A 14 14.06 -8.87 19.49
N LEU A 15 14.59 -8.08 20.43
CA LEU A 15 15.62 -7.08 20.16
C LEU A 15 16.98 -7.68 20.56
N ALA A 16 17.75 -8.13 19.56
CA ALA A 16 19.11 -8.57 19.81
C ALA A 16 20.05 -7.35 19.72
N MET A 17 20.53 -6.87 20.87
CA MET A 17 21.58 -5.85 20.93
C MET A 17 22.94 -6.54 20.86
N ALA A 18 23.59 -6.49 19.70
CA ALA A 18 25.03 -6.75 19.60
C ALA A 18 25.77 -5.41 19.66
N GLY A 19 26.86 -5.36 20.43
CA GLY A 19 27.58 -4.14 20.81
C GLY A 19 27.86 -3.15 19.67
N THR A 20 27.72 -1.86 20.02
CA THR A 20 27.98 -0.64 19.23
C THR A 20 27.39 -0.65 17.82
N GLU A 21 26.17 -0.09 17.74
CA GLU A 21 25.43 0.40 16.56
C GLU A 21 24.65 -0.59 15.68
N SER A 22 24.71 -1.90 15.92
CA SER A 22 23.88 -2.87 15.17
C SER A 22 22.57 -3.17 15.93
N LEU A 23 21.43 -2.77 15.37
CA LEU A 23 20.10 -3.13 15.85
C LEU A 23 19.48 -4.12 14.86
N ALA A 24 19.28 -5.36 15.29
CA ALA A 24 18.43 -6.33 14.59
C ALA A 24 17.05 -6.31 15.26
N GLN A 25 16.01 -6.03 14.48
CA GLN A 25 14.62 -6.09 14.95
C GLN A 25 13.97 -7.32 14.35
N PHE A 26 13.47 -8.22 15.19
CA PHE A 26 12.69 -9.37 14.76
C PHE A 26 11.25 -9.21 15.23
N HIS A 27 10.31 -9.50 14.34
CA HIS A 27 8.88 -9.44 14.60
C HIS A 27 8.24 -10.75 14.13
N GLY A 28 7.40 -11.33 14.99
CA GLY A 28 6.58 -12.48 14.63
C GLY A 28 5.15 -12.28 15.09
N SER A 29 4.18 -12.68 14.27
CA SER A 29 2.77 -12.69 14.62
C SER A 29 2.07 -13.93 14.08
N LEU A 30 1.16 -14.48 14.88
CA LEU A 30 0.20 -15.50 14.46
C LEU A 30 -1.21 -14.94 14.60
N ALA A 31 -1.99 -15.00 13.53
CA ALA A 31 -3.37 -14.53 13.50
C ALA A 31 -4.37 -15.69 13.70
N PRO A 32 -5.60 -15.40 14.15
CA PRO A 32 -6.64 -16.41 14.42
C PRO A 32 -7.07 -17.24 13.21
N ASP A 33 -6.79 -16.77 11.99
CA ASP A 33 -7.08 -17.45 10.73
C ASP A 33 -5.96 -18.41 10.29
N ASN A 34 -5.08 -18.76 11.23
CA ASN A 34 -3.88 -19.59 11.04
C ASN A 34 -2.81 -18.96 10.13
N SER A 35 -2.93 -17.67 9.79
CA SER A 35 -1.86 -16.96 9.10
C SER A 35 -0.72 -16.59 10.06
N PHE A 36 0.52 -16.72 9.60
CA PHE A 36 1.70 -16.29 10.33
C PHE A 36 2.51 -15.29 9.50
N ASN A 37 3.24 -14.44 10.19
CA ASN A 37 4.27 -13.58 9.61
C ASN A 37 5.47 -13.56 10.57
N LEU A 38 6.64 -13.83 10.04
CA LEU A 38 7.92 -13.80 10.73
C LEU A 38 8.86 -12.95 9.90
N GLY A 39 9.58 -12.03 10.50
CA GLY A 39 10.56 -11.27 9.77
C GLY A 39 11.49 -10.49 10.66
N GLY A 40 12.50 -9.91 10.05
CA GLY A 40 13.37 -8.98 10.73
C GLY A 40 14.13 -8.09 9.77
N SER A 41 14.58 -6.97 10.31
CA SER A 41 15.44 -6.01 9.61
C SER A 41 16.71 -5.79 10.42
N HIS A 42 17.82 -5.67 9.72
CA HIS A 42 19.13 -5.44 10.30
C HIS A 42 19.87 -4.34 9.54
N ARG A 43 20.44 -3.39 10.29
CA ARG A 43 21.43 -2.45 9.75
C ARG A 43 22.78 -3.15 9.69
N ILE A 44 23.21 -3.50 8.48
CA ILE A 44 24.49 -4.17 8.23
C ILE A 44 25.66 -3.23 8.48
N ALA A 45 25.54 -1.97 8.05
CA ALA A 45 26.59 -0.97 8.17
C ALA A 45 26.05 0.46 8.15
N GLY A 46 26.85 1.39 8.64
CA GLY A 46 26.58 2.82 8.61
C GLY A 46 25.82 3.33 9.83
N ASN A 47 25.32 4.56 9.73
CA ASN A 47 24.68 5.31 10.82
C ASN A 47 23.24 5.71 10.46
N ASN A 48 22.68 6.66 11.21
CA ASN A 48 21.30 7.11 10.99
C ASN A 48 21.09 7.92 9.70
N ASN A 49 22.15 8.50 9.14
CA ASN A 49 22.09 9.33 7.95
C ASN A 49 22.53 8.58 6.69
N GLU A 50 23.33 7.53 6.83
CA GLU A 50 23.80 6.71 5.72
C GLU A 50 23.98 5.28 6.19
N ASN A 51 23.20 4.34 5.64
CA ASN A 51 23.27 2.95 6.07
C ASN A 51 22.93 1.96 4.97
N LEU A 52 23.43 0.75 5.18
CA LEU A 52 23.00 -0.46 4.49
C LEU A 52 22.08 -1.25 5.41
N GLN A 53 20.85 -1.50 4.98
CA GLN A 53 19.86 -2.29 5.69
C GLN A 53 19.49 -3.50 4.87
N ALA A 54 19.31 -4.63 5.53
CA ALA A 54 18.71 -5.82 4.93
C ALA A 54 17.51 -6.25 5.76
N SER A 55 16.51 -6.82 5.11
CA SER A 55 15.41 -7.48 5.79
C SER A 55 15.05 -8.79 5.14
N LEU A 56 14.50 -9.68 5.96
CA LEU A 56 14.02 -11.00 5.60
C LEU A 56 12.64 -11.18 6.23
N GLY A 57 11.71 -11.73 5.49
CA GLY A 57 10.35 -12.02 5.93
C GLY A 57 9.90 -13.39 5.42
N LEU A 58 8.99 -14.01 6.16
CA LEU A 58 8.32 -15.26 5.85
C LEU A 58 6.86 -15.11 6.30
N GLY A 59 5.91 -15.19 5.38
CA GLY A 59 4.48 -15.18 5.68
C GLY A 59 3.79 -16.38 5.06
N GLY A 60 2.80 -16.95 5.75
CA GLY A 60 2.09 -18.12 5.24
C GLY A 60 0.90 -18.51 6.12
N ASN A 61 0.39 -19.73 5.92
CA ASN A 61 -0.68 -20.30 6.73
C ASN A 61 -0.31 -21.70 7.22
N THR A 62 -0.60 -22.01 8.48
CA THR A 62 -0.33 -23.33 9.08
C THR A 62 -1.23 -24.44 8.53
N ASN A 63 -2.28 -24.11 7.77
CA ASN A 63 -3.18 -25.06 7.09
C ASN A 63 -2.59 -25.65 5.78
N GLY A 64 -1.27 -25.59 5.57
CA GLY A 64 -0.62 -26.10 4.35
C GLY A 64 -0.82 -25.23 3.12
N GLY A 65 -1.22 -23.96 3.31
CA GLY A 65 -1.30 -22.97 2.24
C GLY A 65 0.09 -22.45 1.82
N PRO A 66 0.17 -21.62 0.77
CA PRO A 66 1.45 -21.10 0.31
C PRO A 66 2.19 -20.31 1.38
N VAL A 67 3.52 -20.48 1.43
CA VAL A 67 4.45 -19.72 2.26
C VAL A 67 5.29 -18.84 1.33
N THR A 68 5.27 -17.54 1.58
CA THR A 68 6.05 -16.54 0.86
C THR A 68 7.20 -16.06 1.73
N GLY A 69 8.42 -16.19 1.24
CA GLY A 69 9.57 -15.52 1.80
C GLY A 69 9.92 -14.27 1.00
N ASP A 70 10.21 -13.18 1.70
CA ASP A 70 10.59 -11.89 1.14
C ASP A 70 11.97 -11.50 1.65
N TRP A 71 12.73 -10.78 0.83
CA TRP A 71 14.01 -10.22 1.24
C TRP A 71 14.27 -8.89 0.54
N ASN A 72 15.05 -8.03 1.18
CA ASN A 72 15.62 -6.85 0.53
C ASN A 72 16.98 -6.47 1.12
N VAL A 73 17.72 -5.71 0.33
CA VAL A 73 18.93 -5.01 0.75
C VAL A 73 18.84 -3.60 0.17
N ASP A 74 18.81 -2.61 1.03
CA ASP A 74 18.70 -1.19 0.68
C ASP A 74 19.88 -0.41 1.24
N TYR A 75 20.54 0.35 0.38
CA TYR A 75 21.45 1.42 0.77
C TYR A 75 20.66 2.73 0.83
N ASN A 76 20.74 3.43 1.95
CA ASN A 76 20.05 4.68 2.23
C ASN A 76 21.08 5.76 2.55
N ARG A 77 20.93 6.96 1.98
CA ARG A 77 21.75 8.13 2.27
C ARG A 77 20.88 9.38 2.32
N GLY A 78 20.56 9.82 3.53
CA GLY A 78 19.61 10.90 3.80
C GLY A 78 18.23 10.55 3.28
N LEU A 79 17.76 11.31 2.28
CA LEU A 79 16.47 11.09 1.62
C LEU A 79 16.58 10.20 0.37
N ASN A 80 17.79 9.81 -0.03
CA ASN A 80 18.03 8.96 -1.20
C ASN A 80 18.12 7.50 -0.78
N SER A 81 17.69 6.60 -1.66
CA SER A 81 17.87 5.17 -1.46
C SER A 81 18.03 4.42 -2.78
N ALA A 82 18.71 3.28 -2.72
CA ALA A 82 18.78 2.31 -3.79
C ALA A 82 18.80 0.92 -3.18
N GLY A 83 18.10 -0.03 -3.78
CA GLY A 83 18.03 -1.37 -3.22
C GLY A 83 17.59 -2.42 -4.20
N ILE A 84 17.83 -3.66 -3.80
CA ILE A 84 17.36 -4.87 -4.46
C ILE A 84 16.43 -5.61 -3.52
N PHE A 85 15.48 -6.32 -4.10
CA PHE A 85 14.51 -7.10 -3.34
C PHE A 85 14.14 -8.36 -4.10
N GLY A 86 13.60 -9.31 -3.38
CA GLY A 86 12.99 -10.46 -4.00
C GLY A 86 12.01 -11.18 -3.08
N SER A 87 11.29 -12.11 -3.68
CA SER A 87 10.36 -12.98 -2.98
C SER A 87 10.34 -14.36 -3.60
N HIS A 88 9.94 -15.36 -2.82
CA HIS A 88 9.71 -16.73 -3.24
C HIS A 88 8.44 -17.27 -2.57
N THR A 89 7.51 -17.83 -3.33
CA THR A 89 6.30 -18.47 -2.79
C THR A 89 6.31 -19.98 -3.06
N ALA A 90 6.29 -20.77 -1.98
CA ALA A 90 6.20 -22.24 -1.99
C ALA A 90 4.79 -22.72 -1.57
N PRO A 91 4.26 -23.85 -2.07
CA PRO A 91 4.84 -24.67 -3.12
C PRO A 91 4.63 -24.01 -4.49
N GLY A 92 5.73 -23.75 -5.19
CA GLY A 92 5.68 -23.12 -6.51
C GLY A 92 7.05 -22.60 -6.95
N PRO A 93 7.30 -22.45 -8.25
CA PRO A 93 8.54 -21.87 -8.76
C PRO A 93 8.51 -20.32 -8.73
N GLN A 94 7.52 -19.72 -8.06
CA GLN A 94 7.23 -18.29 -8.16
C GLN A 94 8.28 -17.51 -7.38
N ASN A 95 9.23 -16.93 -8.10
CA ASN A 95 10.20 -16.00 -7.56
C ASN A 95 9.97 -14.65 -8.19
N THR A 96 10.22 -13.58 -7.45
CA THR A 96 10.35 -12.23 -7.99
C THR A 96 11.68 -11.67 -7.55
N VAL A 97 12.38 -10.98 -8.45
CA VAL A 97 13.57 -10.18 -8.11
C VAL A 97 13.40 -8.82 -8.75
N GLY A 98 13.81 -7.77 -8.04
CA GLY A 98 13.73 -6.41 -8.54
C GLY A 98 14.75 -5.48 -7.91
N ALA A 99 14.76 -4.26 -8.43
CA ALA A 99 15.55 -3.16 -7.93
C ALA A 99 14.67 -1.90 -7.85
N ARG A 100 15.04 -0.99 -6.96
CA ARG A 100 14.34 0.27 -6.73
C ARG A 100 15.34 1.36 -6.39
N GLY A 101 14.92 2.60 -6.63
CA GLY A 101 15.67 3.78 -6.21
C GLY A 101 14.75 4.95 -5.94
N ASN A 102 15.15 5.78 -4.99
CA ASN A 102 14.59 7.09 -4.72
C ASN A 102 15.71 8.12 -4.69
N LEU A 103 15.50 9.23 -5.39
CA LEU A 103 16.40 10.35 -5.45
C LEU A 103 15.64 11.61 -5.07
N ASN A 104 16.08 12.25 -4.00
CA ASN A 104 15.69 13.59 -3.66
C ASN A 104 16.56 14.59 -4.44
N LEU A 105 15.94 15.33 -5.35
CA LEU A 105 16.63 16.31 -6.21
C LEU A 105 16.73 17.69 -5.55
N PHE A 106 15.72 18.06 -4.77
CA PHE A 106 15.67 19.33 -4.06
C PHE A 106 15.05 19.11 -2.67
N ASN A 107 15.72 19.66 -1.65
CA ASN A 107 15.26 19.64 -0.27
C ASN A 107 15.37 21.04 0.35
N GLY A 108 14.44 21.91 -0.02
CA GLY A 108 14.24 23.19 0.64
C GLY A 108 13.27 23.07 1.82
N GLN A 109 13.27 24.02 2.74
CA GLN A 109 12.36 24.02 3.90
C GLN A 109 10.86 24.01 3.52
N LYS A 110 10.53 24.44 2.29
CA LYS A 110 9.16 24.49 1.76
C LYS A 110 8.93 23.56 0.58
N ASP A 111 10.00 23.23 -0.16
CA ASP A 111 9.92 22.57 -1.45
C ASP A 111 10.76 21.29 -1.46
N ARG A 112 10.10 20.15 -1.68
CA ARG A 112 10.76 18.84 -1.79
C ARG A 112 10.37 18.19 -3.10
N LEU A 113 11.37 17.81 -3.92
CA LEU A 113 11.17 17.00 -5.13
C LEU A 113 11.84 15.64 -4.98
N ASP A 114 11.04 14.59 -5.01
CA ASP A 114 11.52 13.20 -5.04
C ASP A 114 11.19 12.56 -6.38
N VAL A 115 12.16 11.80 -6.90
CA VAL A 115 12.00 10.94 -8.07
C VAL A 115 12.22 9.51 -7.63
N SER A 116 11.36 8.61 -8.05
CA SER A 116 11.53 7.19 -7.78
C SER A 116 11.40 6.37 -9.05
N ALA A 117 12.06 5.23 -9.05
CA ALA A 117 11.91 4.21 -10.07
C ALA A 117 12.04 2.83 -9.45
N PHE A 118 11.37 1.85 -10.06
CA PHE A 118 11.57 0.45 -9.72
C PHE A 118 11.38 -0.43 -10.96
N GLY A 119 11.95 -1.62 -10.89
CA GLY A 119 11.76 -2.69 -11.85
C GLY A 119 11.82 -4.04 -11.18
N SER A 120 11.01 -5.00 -11.62
CA SER A 120 11.08 -6.38 -11.16
C SER A 120 10.70 -7.36 -12.26
N GLN A 121 11.16 -8.60 -12.10
CA GLN A 121 10.80 -9.72 -12.94
C GLN A 121 10.50 -10.94 -12.07
N SER A 122 9.42 -11.63 -12.42
CA SER A 122 9.07 -12.91 -11.85
C SER A 122 9.46 -14.06 -12.77
N THR A 123 9.67 -15.25 -12.20
CA THR A 123 9.86 -16.52 -12.93
C THR A 123 8.70 -16.87 -13.85
N ASN A 124 7.50 -16.35 -13.58
CA ASN A 124 6.35 -16.43 -14.50
C ASN A 124 6.43 -15.42 -15.66
N ASN A 125 7.62 -14.86 -15.92
CA ASN A 125 7.90 -13.83 -16.92
C ASN A 125 7.09 -12.53 -16.76
N ILE A 126 6.47 -12.30 -15.60
CA ILE A 126 5.82 -11.03 -15.29
C ILE A 126 6.92 -10.01 -15.02
N LYS A 127 6.97 -8.95 -15.83
CA LYS A 127 7.87 -7.82 -15.66
C LYS A 127 7.07 -6.60 -15.20
N GLN A 128 7.55 -5.91 -14.18
CA GLN A 128 6.93 -4.68 -13.69
C GLN A 128 7.97 -3.57 -13.66
N PHE A 129 7.58 -2.38 -14.07
CA PHE A 129 8.41 -1.19 -13.96
C PHE A 129 7.54 -0.02 -13.58
N GLY A 130 8.09 0.91 -12.81
CA GLY A 130 7.39 2.14 -12.54
C GLY A 130 8.34 3.28 -12.25
N THR A 131 7.82 4.49 -12.41
CA THR A 131 8.49 5.71 -11.98
C THR A 131 7.47 6.65 -11.37
N GLY A 132 7.92 7.44 -10.41
CA GLY A 132 7.10 8.40 -9.70
C GLY A 132 7.85 9.70 -9.48
N LEU A 133 7.09 10.78 -9.44
CA LEU A 133 7.51 12.10 -9.00
C LEU A 133 6.63 12.48 -7.82
N HIS A 134 7.23 13.09 -6.81
CA HIS A 134 6.53 13.67 -5.69
C HIS A 134 7.06 15.08 -5.42
N PHE A 135 6.16 16.06 -5.39
CA PHE A 135 6.48 17.45 -5.13
C PHE A 135 5.42 18.05 -4.21
N ASN A 136 5.81 18.46 -2.99
CA ASN A 136 4.95 19.24 -2.09
C ASN A 136 3.54 18.68 -1.84
N GLY A 137 3.40 17.36 -1.70
CA GLY A 137 2.09 16.72 -1.50
C GLY A 137 1.28 16.54 -2.78
N HIS A 138 1.91 16.77 -3.94
CA HIS A 138 1.46 16.32 -5.25
C HIS A 138 2.30 15.13 -5.67
N SER A 139 1.71 14.20 -6.40
CA SER A 139 2.45 13.09 -7.00
C SER A 139 1.93 12.75 -8.38
N ALA A 140 2.81 12.21 -9.20
CA ALA A 140 2.45 11.57 -10.45
C ALA A 140 3.28 10.30 -10.58
N SER A 141 2.69 9.21 -11.03
CA SER A 141 3.42 7.98 -11.30
C SER A 141 2.87 7.26 -12.50
N VAL A 142 3.72 6.44 -13.10
CA VAL A 142 3.36 5.46 -14.11
C VAL A 142 3.91 4.11 -13.71
N THR A 143 3.08 3.09 -13.83
CA THR A 143 3.45 1.69 -13.62
C THR A 143 3.05 0.90 -14.85
N LYS A 144 3.97 0.05 -15.33
CA LYS A 144 3.73 -0.89 -16.42
C LYS A 144 4.02 -2.30 -15.95
N THR A 145 3.03 -3.17 -16.07
CA THR A 145 3.13 -4.62 -15.85
C THR A 145 3.01 -5.31 -17.19
N ASN A 146 3.90 -6.25 -17.51
CA ASN A 146 3.88 -7.01 -18.75
C ASN A 146 4.10 -8.48 -18.45
N GLN A 147 3.13 -9.31 -18.82
CA GLN A 147 3.23 -10.76 -18.85
C GLN A 147 3.23 -11.18 -20.32
N PRO A 148 4.40 -11.52 -20.90
CA PRO A 148 4.52 -11.93 -22.29
C PRO A 148 3.53 -13.05 -22.65
N GLY A 149 2.87 -12.92 -23.79
CA GLY A 149 1.86 -13.88 -24.26
C GLY A 149 0.53 -13.84 -23.51
N VAL A 150 0.36 -13.00 -22.49
CA VAL A 150 -0.90 -12.90 -21.72
C VAL A 150 -1.47 -11.49 -21.82
N ALA A 151 -0.81 -10.51 -21.20
CA ALA A 151 -1.29 -9.13 -21.16
C ALA A 151 -0.19 -8.15 -20.76
N SER A 152 -0.42 -6.88 -21.10
CA SER A 152 0.29 -5.75 -20.54
C SER A 152 -0.70 -4.76 -19.96
N GLN A 153 -0.37 -4.20 -18.80
CA GLN A 153 -1.14 -3.15 -18.15
C GLN A 153 -0.26 -1.93 -17.97
N THR A 154 -0.75 -0.75 -18.34
CA THR A 154 -0.12 0.53 -18.01
C THR A 154 -1.09 1.35 -17.19
N ARG A 155 -0.64 1.86 -16.05
CA ARG A 155 -1.42 2.70 -15.15
C ARG A 155 -0.68 4.00 -14.89
N PHE A 156 -1.40 5.10 -15.03
CA PHE A 156 -0.98 6.42 -14.61
C PHE A 156 -1.81 6.82 -13.39
N ASP A 157 -1.13 7.34 -12.38
CA ASP A 157 -1.75 7.88 -11.17
C ASP A 157 -1.26 9.31 -10.96
N GLY A 158 -2.16 10.15 -10.47
CA GLY A 158 -1.86 11.52 -10.07
C GLY A 158 -2.58 11.85 -8.79
N SER A 159 -1.92 12.58 -7.89
CA SER A 159 -2.55 13.13 -6.70
C SER A 159 -2.09 14.55 -6.45
N ALA A 160 -2.94 15.34 -5.81
CA ALA A 160 -2.68 16.73 -5.50
C ALA A 160 -3.29 17.08 -4.15
N ASN A 161 -2.51 17.74 -3.31
CA ASN A 161 -3.03 18.41 -2.14
C ASN A 161 -3.57 19.78 -2.56
N LEU A 162 -4.89 19.97 -2.47
CA LEU A 162 -5.55 21.20 -2.91
C LEU A 162 -5.54 22.26 -1.80
N PHE A 163 -5.68 21.83 -0.55
CA PHE A 163 -5.68 22.71 0.61
C PHE A 163 -5.24 21.94 1.85
N LYS A 164 -4.41 22.57 2.68
CA LYS A 164 -4.01 22.02 3.97
C LYS A 164 -3.93 23.13 5.02
N SER A 165 -4.62 22.92 6.12
CA SER A 165 -4.52 23.71 7.36
C SER A 165 -4.12 22.81 8.53
N SER A 166 -4.09 23.37 9.74
CA SER A 166 -3.86 22.63 10.98
C SER A 166 -4.96 21.61 11.29
N THR A 167 -6.15 21.79 10.72
CA THR A 167 -7.34 20.98 11.04
C THR A 167 -7.95 20.27 9.85
N ASN A 168 -7.75 20.78 8.63
CA ASN A 168 -8.39 20.28 7.42
C ASN A 168 -7.38 20.01 6.32
N GLN A 169 -7.60 18.94 5.56
CA GLN A 169 -6.85 18.64 4.36
C GLN A 169 -7.80 18.22 3.25
N PHE A 170 -7.69 18.87 2.09
CA PHE A 170 -8.41 18.52 0.87
C PHE A 170 -7.42 18.07 -0.19
N GLY A 171 -7.70 16.93 -0.80
CA GLY A 171 -6.91 16.39 -1.89
C GLY A 171 -7.78 16.01 -3.08
N ALA A 172 -7.10 15.87 -4.21
CA ALA A 172 -7.64 15.27 -5.41
C ALA A 172 -6.72 14.13 -5.85
N ASN A 173 -7.30 13.12 -6.47
CA ASN A 173 -6.57 12.05 -7.11
C ASN A 173 -7.21 11.71 -8.46
N ALA A 174 -6.42 11.26 -9.41
CA ALA A 174 -6.89 10.80 -10.70
C ALA A 174 -6.05 9.60 -11.14
N PHE A 175 -6.64 8.74 -11.95
CA PHE A 175 -5.91 7.65 -12.56
C PHE A 175 -6.44 7.34 -13.95
N LYS A 176 -5.59 6.70 -14.74
CA LYS A 176 -5.95 6.06 -16.00
C LYS A 176 -5.20 4.75 -16.10
N SER A 177 -5.93 3.66 -16.33
CA SER A 177 -5.39 2.31 -16.49
C SER A 177 -5.81 1.75 -17.83
N GLN A 178 -4.90 1.05 -18.49
CA GLN A 178 -5.17 0.35 -19.74
C GLN A 178 -4.49 -1.01 -19.71
N THR A 179 -5.28 -2.05 -19.92
CA THR A 179 -4.84 -3.43 -20.11
C THR A 179 -4.99 -3.79 -21.59
N LYS A 180 -3.95 -4.36 -22.18
CA LYS A 180 -3.93 -4.94 -23.52
C LYS A 180 -3.61 -6.43 -23.39
N TRP A 181 -4.54 -7.28 -23.78
CA TRP A 181 -4.35 -8.74 -23.84
C TRP A 181 -3.57 -9.11 -25.11
N ALA A 182 -2.82 -10.20 -25.08
CA ALA A 182 -1.93 -10.61 -26.18
C ALA A 182 -2.66 -10.74 -27.51
N ASP A 183 -3.80 -11.44 -27.51
CA ASP A 183 -4.65 -11.68 -28.68
C ASP A 183 -6.06 -11.09 -28.49
N GLY A 184 -6.21 -10.13 -27.57
CA GLY A 184 -7.51 -9.66 -27.11
C GLY A 184 -7.71 -8.15 -27.16
N PRO A 185 -8.93 -7.70 -26.85
CA PRO A 185 -9.28 -6.28 -26.88
C PRO A 185 -8.47 -5.50 -25.84
N SER A 186 -8.22 -4.22 -26.10
CA SER A 186 -7.70 -3.35 -25.03
C SER A 186 -8.85 -2.82 -24.19
N VAL A 187 -8.77 -3.02 -22.88
CA VAL A 187 -9.75 -2.53 -21.89
C VAL A 187 -9.05 -1.55 -20.97
N GLY A 188 -9.63 -0.38 -20.79
CA GLY A 188 -9.11 0.62 -19.86
C GLY A 188 -10.20 1.24 -19.00
N SER A 189 -9.79 1.81 -17.89
CA SER A 189 -10.61 2.64 -17.02
C SER A 189 -9.87 3.92 -16.65
N HIS A 190 -10.63 4.95 -16.31
CA HIS A 190 -10.09 6.17 -15.74
C HIS A 190 -11.04 6.69 -14.68
N GLY A 191 -10.51 7.41 -13.72
CA GLY A 191 -11.31 7.97 -12.64
C GLY A 191 -10.62 9.13 -11.97
N ALA A 192 -11.39 9.85 -11.17
CA ALA A 192 -10.88 10.87 -10.30
C ALA A 192 -11.71 10.92 -9.02
N GLY A 193 -11.10 11.43 -7.96
CA GLY A 193 -11.73 11.60 -6.67
C GLY A 193 -11.26 12.85 -5.96
N LEU A 194 -12.10 13.28 -5.02
CA LEU A 194 -11.79 14.31 -4.05
C LEU A 194 -11.87 13.68 -2.66
N ASN A 195 -10.95 14.07 -1.79
CA ASN A 195 -10.90 13.61 -0.43
C ASN A 195 -10.79 14.81 0.52
N TRP A 196 -11.47 14.72 1.64
CA TRP A 196 -11.39 15.65 2.76
C TRP A 196 -11.08 14.85 4.02
N ASN A 197 -10.14 15.34 4.82
CA ASN A 197 -9.79 14.79 6.11
C ASN A 197 -9.72 15.91 7.16
N HIS A 198 -10.21 15.62 8.36
CA HIS A 198 -10.15 16.49 9.52
C HIS A 198 -9.24 15.89 10.60
N ALA A 199 -8.49 16.73 11.32
CA ALA A 199 -7.53 16.33 12.35
C ALA A 199 -8.14 15.51 13.51
N ARG A 200 -9.47 15.58 13.68
CA ARG A 200 -10.22 14.78 14.66
C ARG A 200 -10.67 13.40 14.13
N GLY A 201 -10.14 12.94 13.00
CA GLY A 201 -10.44 11.61 12.45
C GLY A 201 -11.74 11.52 11.65
N HIS A 202 -12.36 12.66 11.29
CA HIS A 202 -13.43 12.68 10.29
C HIS A 202 -12.82 12.73 8.90
N GLY A 203 -13.51 12.13 7.93
CA GLY A 203 -13.12 12.23 6.54
C GLY A 203 -14.27 11.90 5.62
N ALA A 204 -14.21 12.44 4.41
CA ALA A 204 -15.15 12.12 3.36
C ALA A 204 -14.39 12.04 2.03
N SER A 205 -14.85 11.20 1.12
CA SER A 205 -14.36 11.18 -0.24
C SER A 205 -15.49 10.91 -1.21
N VAL A 206 -15.34 11.45 -2.41
CA VAL A 206 -16.20 11.15 -3.55
C VAL A 206 -15.30 10.82 -4.72
N ALA A 207 -15.69 9.84 -5.53
CA ALA A 207 -14.94 9.47 -6.71
C ALA A 207 -15.87 9.02 -7.83
N PHE A 208 -15.38 9.12 -9.05
CA PHE A 208 -15.98 8.48 -10.21
C PHE A 208 -14.94 7.61 -10.91
N GLU A 209 -15.43 6.55 -11.54
CA GLU A 209 -14.65 5.71 -12.43
C GLU A 209 -15.48 5.40 -13.68
N ARG A 210 -14.84 5.48 -14.84
CA ARG A 210 -15.43 5.12 -16.12
C ARG A 210 -14.61 4.03 -16.81
N THR A 211 -15.31 2.99 -17.24
CA THR A 211 -14.77 1.86 -18.02
C THR A 211 -15.48 1.84 -19.37
N PRO A 212 -14.93 2.50 -20.42
CA PRO A 212 -15.61 2.66 -21.70
C PRO A 212 -16.00 1.34 -22.38
N ALA A 213 -15.15 0.32 -22.26
CA ALA A 213 -15.43 -1.01 -22.83
C ALA A 213 -16.71 -1.65 -22.27
N LEU A 214 -17.05 -1.35 -21.01
CA LEU A 214 -18.27 -1.80 -20.35
C LEU A 214 -19.40 -0.77 -20.46
N LYS A 215 -19.17 0.38 -21.14
CA LYS A 215 -20.03 1.57 -21.11
C LYS A 215 -20.45 1.95 -19.69
N GLN A 216 -19.59 1.68 -18.71
CA GLN A 216 -19.93 1.77 -17.30
C GLN A 216 -19.33 3.01 -16.68
N THR A 217 -20.11 3.70 -15.84
CA THR A 217 -19.62 4.79 -14.97
C THR A 217 -20.13 4.54 -13.57
N ASN A 218 -19.21 4.42 -12.63
CA ASN A 218 -19.46 4.22 -11.21
C ASN A 218 -19.17 5.52 -10.48
N LEU A 219 -20.03 5.85 -9.52
CA LEU A 219 -19.81 6.91 -8.55
C LEU A 219 -19.73 6.29 -7.17
N SER A 220 -18.78 6.72 -6.37
CA SER A 220 -18.65 6.30 -4.98
C SER A 220 -18.53 7.49 -4.06
N ALA A 221 -19.04 7.32 -2.85
CA ALA A 221 -18.88 8.23 -1.74
C ALA A 221 -18.55 7.42 -0.49
N THR A 222 -17.56 7.87 0.28
CA THR A 222 -17.15 7.24 1.52
C THR A 222 -17.07 8.31 2.60
N GLY A 223 -17.45 7.96 3.82
CA GLY A 223 -17.36 8.81 4.99
C GLY A 223 -16.82 8.03 6.18
N ARG A 224 -16.07 8.72 7.03
CA ARG A 224 -15.65 8.26 8.34
C ARG A 224 -15.87 9.38 9.35
N ALA A 225 -16.30 9.00 10.54
CA ALA A 225 -16.36 9.89 11.68
C ALA A 225 -15.76 9.21 12.91
N ASN A 226 -14.86 9.91 13.59
CA ASN A 226 -14.51 9.54 14.95
C ASN A 226 -15.68 9.89 15.86
N ILE A 227 -16.28 8.89 16.49
CA ILE A 227 -17.44 9.07 17.38
C ILE A 227 -16.96 9.32 18.80
N TRP A 228 -15.88 8.65 19.19
CA TRP A 228 -15.33 8.78 20.52
C TRP A 228 -13.84 8.53 20.52
N GLN A 229 -13.15 9.23 21.41
CA GLN A 229 -11.73 9.04 21.69
C GLN A 229 -11.52 9.15 23.20
N SER A 230 -10.74 8.23 23.75
CA SER A 230 -10.34 8.28 25.15
C SER A 230 -9.49 9.52 25.44
N ARG A 231 -9.45 9.94 26.71
CA ARG A 231 -8.72 11.15 27.15
C ARG A 231 -7.21 11.05 26.89
N ASP A 232 -6.66 9.85 27.01
CA ASP A 232 -5.27 9.50 26.71
C ASP A 232 -5.01 9.25 25.21
N ARG A 233 -6.06 9.29 24.37
CA ARG A 233 -6.03 9.01 22.92
C ARG A 233 -5.53 7.60 22.57
N GLN A 234 -5.48 6.68 23.52
CA GLN A 234 -5.09 5.29 23.28
C GLN A 234 -6.23 4.49 22.64
N THR A 235 -7.48 4.83 22.93
CA THR A 235 -8.67 4.16 22.39
C THR A 235 -9.47 5.11 21.50
N SER A 236 -9.86 4.66 20.32
CA SER A 236 -10.77 5.38 19.44
C SER A 236 -11.88 4.47 18.92
N LEU A 237 -13.09 5.01 18.86
CA LEU A 237 -14.24 4.41 18.18
C LEU A 237 -14.59 5.26 16.97
N ASP A 238 -14.60 4.62 15.81
CA ASP A 238 -14.89 5.23 14.52
C ASP A 238 -16.12 4.58 13.90
N ALA A 239 -16.98 5.37 13.26
CA ALA A 239 -17.94 4.88 12.29
C ALA A 239 -17.46 5.18 10.89
N PHE A 240 -17.76 4.28 9.96
CA PHE A 240 -17.52 4.50 8.55
C PHE A 240 -18.70 3.99 7.73
N GLY A 241 -18.87 4.60 6.57
CA GLY A 241 -19.87 4.23 5.59
C GLY A 241 -19.37 4.49 4.18
N SER A 242 -19.81 3.70 3.23
CA SER A 242 -19.59 3.93 1.82
C SER A 242 -20.82 3.54 1.01
N ALA A 243 -21.02 4.25 -0.09
CA ALA A 243 -22.02 3.95 -1.09
C ALA A 243 -21.35 4.02 -2.46
N SER A 244 -21.65 3.06 -3.33
CA SER A 244 -21.25 3.13 -4.74
C SER A 244 -22.44 2.80 -5.62
N ARG A 245 -22.63 3.59 -6.68
CA ARG A 245 -23.73 3.42 -7.63
C ARG A 245 -23.20 3.41 -9.04
N THR A 246 -23.62 2.43 -9.83
CA THR A 246 -23.43 2.47 -11.28
C THR A 246 -24.42 3.46 -11.89
N TRP A 247 -23.93 4.60 -12.36
CA TRP A 247 -24.74 5.67 -12.94
C TRP A 247 -25.06 5.43 -14.41
N VAL A 248 -24.10 4.88 -15.17
CA VAL A 248 -24.24 4.52 -16.58
C VAL A 248 -23.74 3.09 -16.79
N GLY A 249 -24.37 2.35 -17.69
CA GLY A 249 -23.91 1.03 -18.15
C GLY A 249 -24.89 -0.11 -17.90
N PRO A 250 -24.52 -1.36 -18.25
CA PRO A 250 -25.36 -2.54 -18.11
C PRO A 250 -25.82 -2.82 -16.67
N MET A 251 -25.05 -2.35 -15.69
CA MET A 251 -25.39 -2.45 -14.27
C MET A 251 -26.03 -1.17 -13.69
N ARG A 252 -26.53 -0.26 -14.55
CA ARG A 252 -27.12 1.02 -14.13
C ARG A 252 -28.15 0.83 -13.02
N GLY A 253 -28.03 1.63 -11.96
CA GLY A 253 -28.94 1.60 -10.82
C GLY A 253 -28.50 0.65 -9.71
N LYS A 254 -27.58 -0.30 -9.97
CA LYS A 254 -27.01 -1.13 -8.90
C LYS A 254 -26.25 -0.24 -7.94
N THR A 255 -26.64 -0.32 -6.67
CA THR A 255 -26.05 0.44 -5.59
C THR A 255 -25.58 -0.52 -4.52
N ASN A 256 -24.33 -0.38 -4.11
CA ASN A 256 -23.74 -1.14 -3.02
C ASN A 256 -23.51 -0.18 -1.86
N TYR A 257 -23.90 -0.61 -0.67
CA TYR A 257 -23.69 0.13 0.57
C TYR A 257 -22.86 -0.72 1.51
N ASN A 258 -22.00 -0.08 2.28
CA ASN A 258 -21.26 -0.70 3.36
C ASN A 258 -21.23 0.30 4.53
N ALA A 259 -21.43 -0.18 5.74
CA ALA A 259 -21.25 0.62 6.94
C ALA A 259 -20.69 -0.26 8.04
N GLY A 260 -19.97 0.35 8.97
CA GLY A 260 -19.39 -0.36 10.09
C GLY A 260 -18.82 0.56 11.15
N PHE A 261 -18.35 -0.08 12.22
CA PHE A 261 -17.66 0.57 13.32
C PHE A 261 -16.30 -0.08 13.50
N GLY A 262 -15.30 0.72 13.89
CA GLY A 262 -13.96 0.27 14.20
C GLY A 262 -13.55 0.74 15.59
N LEU A 263 -13.12 -0.19 16.44
CA LEU A 263 -12.47 0.12 17.71
C LEU A 263 -10.97 -0.09 17.52
N SER A 264 -10.19 0.94 17.81
CA SER A 264 -8.72 0.86 17.83
C SER A 264 -8.22 1.13 19.24
N HIS A 265 -7.30 0.31 19.73
CA HIS A 265 -6.62 0.52 21.01
C HIS A 265 -5.10 0.39 20.79
N ARG A 266 -4.34 1.34 21.34
CA ARG A 266 -2.88 1.36 21.29
C ARG A 266 -2.34 1.07 22.69
N PHE A 267 -1.55 0.01 22.79
CA PHE A 267 -0.86 -0.41 24.01
C PHE A 267 0.51 0.26 24.12
#